data_AF-A0AB39BK46-F1
#
_entry.id   AF-A0AB39BK46-F1
#
_cell.length_a   1.000
_cell.length_b   1.000
_cell.length_c   1.000
_cell.angle_alpha   90.00
_cell.angle_beta   90.00
_cell.angle_gamma   90.00
#
_symmetry.space_group_name_H-M   'P 1'
#
loop_
_entity.id
_entity.type
_entity.pdbx_description
1 polymer ?
#
loop_
_entity_poly.entity_id
_entity_poly.type
_entity_poly.pdbx_seq_one_letter_code
_entity_poly.pdbx_strand_id
1 'polypeptide(L)' 'MPAVPAWEYVTTPLMIHNTAAILNTWGSDGWELVQVVTGPEGGLVAYLKRPVAGAEASVAGAGA' A
#
# COMPACT_ATOMS: atom_id res chain seq x y z
N MET A 1 25.03 3.32 9.01
CA MET A 1 24.11 2.30 8.46
C MET A 1 23.02 3.05 7.72
N PRO A 2 22.77 2.79 6.43
CA PRO A 2 21.66 3.43 5.72
C PRO A 2 20.36 3.07 6.46
N ALA A 3 19.60 4.09 6.86
CA ALA A 3 18.28 3.88 7.43
C ALA A 3 17.39 3.29 6.32
N VAL A 4 17.08 1.99 6.42
CA VAL A 4 16.20 1.34 5.46
C VAL A 4 14.83 2.01 5.56
N PRO A 5 14.23 2.47 4.45
CA PRO A 5 12.88 3.01 4.47
C PRO A 5 11.95 1.94 5.07
N ALA A 6 11.33 2.26 6.20
CA ALA A 6 10.32 1.40 6.78
C ALA A 6 9.03 1.54 5.94
N TRP A 7 8.48 0.40 5.52
CA TRP A 7 7.23 0.32 4.79
C TRP A 7 6.22 -0.42 5.65
N GLU A 8 5.03 0.15 5.78
CA GLU A 8 3.89 -0.52 6.39
C GLU A 8 3.07 -1.19 5.30
N TYR A 9 2.71 -2.45 5.51
CA TYR A 9 1.89 -3.23 4.57
C TYR A 9 0.58 -3.60 5.24
N VAL A 10 -0.52 -3.36 4.53
CA VAL A 10 -1.86 -3.76 4.97
C VAL A 10 -2.51 -4.62 3.90
N THR A 11 -3.22 -5.64 4.37
CA THR A 11 -3.95 -6.59 3.55
C THR A 11 -5.41 -6.48 3.92
N THR A 12 -6.25 -6.07 2.96
CA THR A 12 -7.67 -5.86 3.18
C THR A 12 -8.51 -6.70 2.22
N PRO A 13 -9.51 -7.44 2.71
CA PRO A 13 -10.42 -8.16 1.84
C PRO A 13 -11.30 -7.17 1.09
N LEU A 14 -11.27 -7.25 -0.24
CA LEU A 14 -12.10 -6.48 -1.13
C LEU A 14 -13.40 -7.22 -1.36
N MET A 15 -14.51 -6.50 -1.18
CA MET A 15 -15.81 -6.97 -1.60
C MET A 15 -16.00 -6.68 -3.09
N ILE A 16 -16.35 -7.68 -3.89
CA ILE A 16 -16.35 -7.62 -5.37
C ILE A 16 -17.20 -6.47 -5.93
N HIS A 17 -18.27 -6.09 -5.21
CA HIS A 17 -19.17 -5.00 -5.60
C HIS A 17 -18.73 -3.62 -5.08
N ASN A 18 -17.76 -3.53 -4.18
CA ASN A 18 -17.30 -2.28 -3.55
C ASN A 18 -15.78 -2.09 -3.65
N THR A 19 -15.11 -2.84 -4.52
CA THR A 19 -13.63 -2.82 -4.62
C THR A 19 -13.10 -1.42 -4.91
N ALA A 20 -13.71 -0.69 -5.85
CA ALA A 20 -13.32 0.68 -6.14
C ALA A 20 -13.49 1.62 -4.95
N ALA A 21 -14.59 1.53 -4.20
CA ALA A 21 -14.82 2.36 -3.02
C ALA A 21 -13.78 2.10 -1.93
N ILE A 22 -13.47 0.83 -1.66
CA ILE A 22 -12.45 0.42 -0.67
C ILE A 22 -11.08 0.99 -1.08
N LEU A 23 -10.67 0.78 -2.33
CA LEU A 23 -9.39 1.29 -2.85
C LEU A 23 -9.30 2.82 -2.80
N ASN A 24 -10.38 3.54 -3.10
CA ASN A 24 -10.42 4.99 -3.00
C ASN A 24 -10.27 5.47 -1.55
N THR A 25 -10.90 4.80 -0.58
CA THR A 25 -10.76 5.11 0.85
C THR A 25 -9.30 4.96 1.29
N TRP A 26 -8.66 3.82 0.97
CA TRP A 26 -7.27 3.61 1.35
C TRP A 26 -6.30 4.55 0.62
N GLY A 27 -6.54 4.81 -0.67
CA GLY A 27 -5.77 5.78 -1.44
C GLY A 27 -5.84 7.18 -0.84
N SER A 28 -7.02 7.57 -0.33
CA SER A 28 -7.22 8.85 0.36
C SER A 28 -6.50 8.91 1.72
N ASP A 29 -6.32 7.77 2.36
CA ASP A 29 -5.60 7.60 3.63
C ASP A 29 -4.06 7.56 3.42
N GLY A 30 -3.60 7.62 2.16
CA GLY A 30 -2.18 7.66 1.79
C GLY A 30 -1.56 6.29 1.56
N TRP A 31 -2.37 5.26 1.36
CA TRP A 31 -1.90 3.92 1.01
C TRP A 31 -1.78 3.74 -0.50
N GLU A 32 -0.65 3.21 -0.94
CA GLU A 32 -0.41 2.87 -2.34
C GLU A 32 -0.81 1.42 -2.62
N LEU A 33 -1.71 1.21 -3.58
CA LEU A 33 -2.09 -0.12 -4.03
C LEU A 33 -0.90 -0.81 -4.72
N VAL A 34 -0.45 -1.92 -4.15
CA VAL A 34 0.64 -2.72 -4.71
C VAL A 34 0.11 -3.75 -5.68
N GLN A 35 -0.85 -4.56 -5.24
CA GLN A 35 -1.45 -5.62 -6.05
C GLN A 35 -2.81 -6.03 -5.49
N VAL A 36 -3.67 -6.55 -6.38
CA VAL A 36 -4.91 -7.23 -6.01
C VAL A 36 -4.78 -8.68 -6.39
N VAL A 37 -4.96 -9.58 -5.41
CA VAL A 37 -4.86 -11.03 -5.61
C VAL A 37 -6.22 -11.67 -5.33
N THR A 38 -6.65 -12.55 -6.21
CA THR A 38 -7.80 -13.44 -5.96
C THR A 38 -7.33 -14.65 -5.16
N GLY A 39 -7.78 -14.76 -3.92
CA GLY A 39 -7.53 -15.92 -3.09
C GLY A 39 -8.16 -17.20 -3.66
N PRO A 40 -7.63 -18.39 -3.30
CA PRO A 40 -8.12 -19.67 -3.79
C PRO A 40 -9.60 -19.93 -3.43
N GLU A 41 -10.12 -19.25 -2.40
CA GLU A 41 -11.51 -19.31 -1.95
C GLU A 41 -12.42 -18.25 -2.61
N GLY A 42 -11.93 -17.51 -3.62
CA GLY A 42 -12.72 -16.52 -4.37
C GLY A 42 -12.81 -15.13 -3.71
N GLY A 43 -12.11 -14.90 -2.60
CA GLY A 43 -12.00 -13.57 -1.98
C GLY A 43 -10.96 -12.70 -2.70
N LEU A 44 -11.30 -11.47 -3.07
CA LEU A 44 -10.33 -10.49 -3.54
C LEU A 44 -9.58 -9.90 -2.35
N VAL A 45 -8.27 -9.77 -2.45
CA VAL A 45 -7.43 -9.18 -1.41
C VAL A 45 -6.56 -8.10 -2.03
N ALA A 46 -6.67 -6.87 -1.52
CA ALA A 46 -5.76 -5.79 -1.89
C ALA A 46 -4.60 -5.75 -0.91
N TYR A 47 -3.40 -5.70 -1.47
CA TYR A 47 -2.17 -5.39 -0.77
C TYR A 47 -1.86 -3.94 -0.99
N LEU A 48 -1.77 -3.19 0.10
CA LEU A 48 -1.38 -1.79 0.06
C LEU A 48 -0.14 -1.58 0.90
N LYS A 49 0.68 -0.62 0.49
CA LYS A 49 1.87 -0.21 1.22
C LYS A 49 1.83 1.28 1.50
N ARG A 50 2.44 1.69 2.59
CA ARG A 50 2.60 3.10 2.96
C ARG A 50 4.02 3.34 3.49
N PRO A 51 4.67 4.47 3.14
CA PRO A 51 5.93 4.86 3.75
C PRO A 51 5.72 5.26 5.22
N VAL A 52 6.47 4.68 6.14
CA VAL A 52 6.48 5.13 7.55
C VAL A 52 7.43 6.32 7.65
N ALA A 53 7.06 7.36 8.41
CA ALA A 53 7.81 8.61 8.56
C ALA A 53 9.30 8.31 8.83
N GLY A 54 10.13 8.48 7.79
CA GLY A 54 11.51 8.00 7.72
C GLY A 54 11.91 7.51 6.33
N ALA A 55 10.96 6.99 5.54
CA ALA A 55 11.20 6.50 4.18
C ALA A 55 11.32 7.61 3.12
N GLU A 56 10.48 8.66 3.20
CA GLU A 56 10.49 9.77 2.22
C GLU A 56 11.63 10.78 2.43
N ALA A 57 12.17 10.87 3.66
CA ALA A 57 13.26 11.80 3.97
C ALA A 57 14.60 11.44 3.30
N SER A 58 14.79 10.18 2.87
CA SER A 58 16.08 9.70 2.35
C SER A 58 16.18 9.67 0.83
N VAL A 59 15.10 9.91 0.08
CA VAL A 59 15.10 9.84 -1.39
C VAL A 59 15.38 11.21 -2.04
N ALA A 60 15.32 12.30 -1.27
CA ALA A 60 15.56 13.67 -1.76
C ALA A 60 17.05 14.06 -1.93
N GLY A 61 17.99 13.11 -1.76
CA GLY A 61 19.43 13.40 -1.73
C GLY A 61 20.29 12.79 -2.84
N ALA A 62 19.72 12.10 -3.82
CA ALA A 62 20.49 11.43 -4.88
C ALA A 62 20.36 12.18 -6.22
N GLY A 63 20.95 13.38 -6.30
CA GLY A 63 20.93 14.19 -7.51
C GLY A 63 21.71 15.49 -7.37
N ALA A 64 23.02 15.41 -7.14
CA ALA A 64 23.98 16.49 -7.38
C ALA A 64 25.37 15.90 -7.62
#